data_AF-A0A977KTJ2-F1
#
_entry.id   AF-A0A977KTJ2-F1
#
_cell.length_a   1.000
_cell.length_b   1.000
_cell.length_c   1.000
_cell.angle_alpha   90.00
_cell.angle_beta   90.00
_cell.angle_gamma   90.00
#
_symmetry.space_group_name_H-M   'P 1'
#
loop_
_entity.id
_entity.type
_entity.pdbx_description
1 polymer ?
#
loop_
_entity_poly.entity_id
_entity_poly.type
_entity_poly.pdbx_seq_one_letter_code
_entity_poly.pdbx_strand_id
1 'polypeptide(L)' 'MASASDDKTVKLWNFYLDKLMQEGCDWIGAYLGSHPEATELQQICQPYLPGKTNPKP' A
#
# COMPACT_ATOMS: atom_id res chain seq x y z
N MET A 1 2.99 7.52 13.35
CA MET A 1 1.59 7.92 13.08
C MET A 1 0.78 7.67 14.34
N ALA A 2 -0.31 8.40 14.61
CA ALA A 2 -1.09 8.20 15.83
C ALA A 2 -2.60 8.24 15.55
N SER A 3 -3.35 7.38 16.24
CA SER A 3 -4.82 7.37 16.21
C SER A 3 -5.34 7.38 17.64
N ALA A 4 -6.23 8.33 17.94
CA ALA A 4 -6.98 8.36 19.19
C ALA A 4 -8.27 7.54 19.05
N SER A 5 -8.68 6.90 20.13
CA SER A 5 -9.84 6.01 20.17
C SER A 5 -10.80 6.42 21.29
N ASP A 6 -12.08 6.07 21.13
CA ASP A 6 -13.15 6.37 22.10
C ASP A 6 -12.91 5.67 23.45
N ASP A 7 -12.16 4.57 23.44
CA ASP A 7 -11.65 3.89 24.65
C ASP A 7 -10.59 4.69 25.43
N LYS A 8 -10.42 5.98 25.09
CA LYS A 8 -9.46 6.93 25.67
C LYS A 8 -8.01 6.51 25.54
N THR A 9 -7.70 5.62 24.60
CA THR A 9 -6.33 5.24 24.28
C THR A 9 -5.82 5.96 23.04
N VAL A 10 -4.51 6.21 23.01
CA VAL A 10 -3.81 6.65 21.80
C VAL A 10 -2.93 5.50 21.35
N LYS A 11 -3.19 4.99 20.15
CA LYS A 11 -2.30 4.01 19.50
C LYS A 11 -1.24 4.77 18.73
N LEU A 12 0.00 4.62 19.20
CA LEU A 12 1.18 5.06 18.45
C LEU A 12 1.59 3.94 17.51
N TRP A 13 1.46 4.19 16.22
CA TRP A 13 1.87 3.26 15.20
C TRP A 13 3.29 3.53 14.73
N ASN A 14 4.14 2.53 14.91
CA ASN A 14 5.49 2.47 14.38
C ASN A 14 5.55 1.46 13.22
N PHE A 15 5.08 1.85 12.04
CA PHE A 15 5.20 1.05 10.83
C PHE A 15 5.92 1.80 9.72
N TYR A 16 6.54 1.04 8.83
CA TYR A 16 7.16 1.54 7.62
C TYR A 16 6.14 1.47 6.49
N LEU A 17 5.53 2.62 6.16
CA LEU A 17 4.38 2.68 5.24
C LEU A 17 4.70 2.05 3.88
N ASP A 18 5.89 2.29 3.33
CA ASP A 18 6.28 1.75 2.02
C ASP A 18 6.31 0.21 2.01
N LYS A 19 6.74 -0.41 3.11
CA LYS A 19 6.73 -1.87 3.24
C LYS A 19 5.31 -2.41 3.31
N LEU A 20 4.43 -1.74 4.04
CA LEU A 20 3.02 -2.13 4.12
C LEU A 20 2.32 -2.01 2.76
N MET A 21 2.64 -0.94 2.01
CA MET A 21 2.13 -0.75 0.65
C MET A 21 2.66 -1.81 -0.32
N GLN A 22 3.95 -2.17 -0.24
CA GLN A 22 4.51 -3.29 -1.01
C GLN A 22 3.77 -4.59 -0.72
N GLU A 23 3.64 -4.97 0.56
CA GLU A 23 2.93 -6.19 0.96
C GLU A 23 1.47 -6.20 0.48
N GLY A 24 0.78 -5.06 0.58
CA GLY A 24 -0.60 -4.92 0.10
C GLY A 24 -0.72 -5.06 -1.42
N CYS A 25 0.18 -4.43 -2.17
CA CYS A 25 0.21 -4.49 -3.64
C CYS A 25 0.62 -5.88 -4.16
N ASP A 26 1.53 -6.56 -3.47
CA ASP A 26 1.89 -7.94 -3.77
C ASP A 26 0.70 -8.88 -3.52
N TRP A 27 -0.06 -8.67 -2.43
CA TRP A 27 -1.23 -9.48 -2.11
C TRP A 27 -2.34 -9.39 -3.18
N ILE A 28 -2.58 -8.20 -3.73
CA ILE A 28 -3.60 -7.99 -4.78
C ILE A 28 -3.08 -8.16 -6.21
N GLY A 29 -1.81 -8.52 -6.42
CA GLY A 29 -1.20 -8.55 -7.75
C GLY A 29 -1.95 -9.41 -8.77
N ALA A 30 -2.45 -10.58 -8.35
CA ALA A 30 -3.25 -11.46 -9.21
C ALA A 30 -4.62 -10.85 -9.59
N TYR A 31 -5.22 -10.08 -8.68
CA TYR A 31 -6.45 -9.34 -8.96
C TYR A 31 -6.21 -8.25 -10.01
N LEU A 32 -5.14 -7.45 -9.83
CA LEU A 32 -4.78 -6.39 -10.78
C LEU A 32 -4.47 -6.93 -12.19
N GLY A 33 -3.92 -8.14 -12.29
CA GLY A 33 -3.63 -8.80 -13.58
C GLY A 33 -4.87 -9.30 -14.31
N SER A 34 -5.98 -9.57 -13.60
CA SER A 34 -7.23 -10.06 -14.17
C SER A 34 -8.31 -8.98 -14.35
N HIS A 35 -8.14 -7.82 -13.69
CA HIS A 35 -9.11 -6.72 -13.66
C HIS A 35 -8.45 -5.43 -14.20
N PRO A 36 -8.31 -5.28 -15.53
CA PRO A 36 -7.68 -4.11 -16.14
C PRO A 36 -8.46 -2.81 -15.92
N GLU A 37 -9.74 -2.89 -15.55
CA GLU A 37 -10.57 -1.75 -15.17
C GLU A 37 -10.20 -1.15 -13.80
N ALA A 38 -9.43 -1.86 -12.97
CA ALA A 38 -8.95 -1.40 -11.68
C ALA A 38 -7.76 -0.42 -11.80
N THR A 39 -7.87 0.55 -12.71
CA THR A 39 -6.80 1.50 -13.08
C THR A 39 -6.29 2.30 -11.89
N GLU A 40 -7.19 2.70 -10.99
CA GLU A 40 -6.82 3.47 -9.80
C GLU A 40 -5.91 2.67 -8.87
N LEU A 41 -6.23 1.39 -8.63
CA LEU A 41 -5.39 0.50 -7.82
C LEU A 41 -4.06 0.19 -8.51
N GLN A 42 -4.05 0.04 -9.83
CA GLN A 42 -2.80 -0.11 -10.58
C GLN A 42 -1.90 1.13 -10.46
N GLN A 43 -2.48 2.34 -10.51
CA GLN A 43 -1.74 3.58 -10.32
C GLN A 43 -1.18 3.71 -8.90
N ILE A 44 -1.98 3.35 -7.89
CA ILE A 44 -1.55 3.36 -6.48
C ILE A 44 -0.42 2.35 -6.26
N CYS A 45 -0.50 1.16 -6.86
CA CYS A 45 0.48 0.09 -6.67
C CYS A 45 1.73 0.19 -7.54
N GLN A 46 1.71 0.94 -8.64
CA GLN A 46 2.84 1.11 -9.54
C GLN A 46 4.21 1.37 -8.88
N PRO A 47 4.34 2.29 -7.89
CA PRO A 47 5.61 2.54 -7.22
C PRO A 47 6.05 1.44 -6.24
N TYR A 48 5.19 0.46 -5.94
CA TYR A 48 5.42 -0.57 -4.93
C TYR A 48 5.55 -1.99 -5.51
N LEU A 49 5.34 -2.20 -6.81
CA LEU A 49 5.41 -3.54 -7.44
C LEU A 49 6.86 -3.99 -7.74
N PRO A 50 7.22 -5.27 -7.45
CA PRO A 50 8.54 -5.82 -7.74
C PRO A 50 8.78 -5.91 -9.26
N GLY A 51 9.90 -5.35 -9.72
CA GLY A 51 10.27 -5.31 -11.15
C GLY A 51 10.06 -3.96 -11.84
N LYS A 52 9.49 -2.96 -11.14
CA LYS A 52 9.46 -1.55 -11.58
C LYS A 52 10.38 -0.73 -10.66
N THR A 53 11.70 -0.83 -10.83
CA THR A 53 12.63 0.13 -10.21
C THR A 53 12.53 1.47 -10.92
N ASN A 54 11.43 2.19 -10.71
CA ASN A 54 11.39 3.60 -11.03
C ASN A 54 11.78 4.36 -9.76
N PRO A 55 12.95 5.01 -9.73
CA PRO A 55 13.30 5.88 -8.62
C PRO A 55 12.24 6.97 -8.53
N LYS A 56 11.60 7.07 -7.37
CA LYS A 56 10.79 8.23 -7.01
C LYS A 56 11.70 9.46 -7.07
N PRO A 57 11.33 10.56 -7.78
CA PRO A 57 12.07 11.82 -7.69
C PRO A 57 12.08 12.37 -6.27
#